data_AF-A0A526S6Q7-F1
#
_entry.id   AF-A0A526S6Q7-F1
#
_cell.length_a   1.000
_cell.length_b   1.000
_cell.length_c   1.000
_cell.angle_alpha   90.00
_cell.angle_beta   90.00
_cell.angle_gamma   90.00
#
_symmetry.space_group_name_H-M   'P 1'
#
loop_
_entity.id
_entity.type
_entity.pdbx_description
1 polymer ?
#
loop_
_entity_poly.entity_id
_entity_poly.type
_entity_poly.pdbx_seq_one_letter_code
_entity_poly.pdbx_strand_id
1 'polypeptide(L)'
;MFVERIESDLIGPLAIPGNVLYGVHTRRAEQNFDISGLRLRDFPELIQSMAMVKKAAGLANMELGLLSPEKTHAISDACDELIGLRGIEENFPVDMMQGGAGTSTNMNVN
;
A
#
# COMPACT_ATOMS: atom_id res chain seq x y z
N MET A 1 16.02 -14.29 -10.30
CA MET A 1 14.60 -14.46 -9.90
C MET A 1 14.54 -14.31 -8.39
N PHE A 2 13.73 -13.38 -7.90
CA PHE A 2 13.46 -13.31 -6.46
C PHE A 2 12.59 -14.50 -6.06
N VAL A 3 12.77 -15.02 -4.85
CA VAL A 3 11.91 -16.07 -4.29
C VAL A 3 10.52 -15.46 -4.08
N GLU A 4 9.48 -16.13 -4.56
CA GLU A 4 8.10 -15.70 -4.33
C GLU A 4 7.67 -16.04 -2.89
N ARG A 5 6.82 -15.18 -2.31
CA ARG A 5 6.10 -15.47 -1.06
C ARG A 5 4.63 -15.68 -1.37
N ILE A 6 3.97 -16.56 -0.62
CA ILE A 6 2.53 -16.82 -0.75
C ILE A 6 1.82 -16.07 0.36
N GLU A 7 0.92 -15.18 -0.02
CA GLU A 7 -0.02 -14.53 0.90
C GLU A 7 -1.45 -14.99 0.57
N SER A 8 -2.40 -14.73 1.46
CA SER A 8 -3.80 -15.12 1.28
C SER A 8 -4.73 -14.03 1.77
N ASP A 9 -5.82 -13.83 1.02
CA ASP A 9 -6.96 -13.01 1.41
C ASP A 9 -8.26 -13.84 1.28
N LEU A 10 -9.41 -13.18 1.30
CA LEU A 10 -10.73 -13.81 1.18
C LEU A 10 -10.90 -14.63 -0.12
N ILE A 11 -10.19 -14.29 -1.20
CA ILE A 11 -10.30 -14.99 -2.49
C ILE A 11 -9.42 -16.25 -2.50
N GLY A 12 -8.43 -16.33 -1.60
CA GLY A 12 -7.53 -17.47 -1.44
C GLY A 12 -6.05 -17.08 -1.56
N PRO A 13 -5.16 -18.07 -1.72
CA PRO A 13 -3.73 -17.82 -1.82
C PRO A 13 -3.32 -17.21 -3.17
N LEU A 14 -2.24 -16.42 -3.16
CA LEU A 14 -1.61 -15.86 -4.36
C LEU A 14 -0.11 -15.68 -4.14
N ALA A 15 0.70 -16.00 -5.15
CA ALA A 15 2.13 -15.77 -5.14
C ALA A 15 2.47 -14.30 -5.46
N ILE A 16 3.40 -13.72 -4.70
CA ILE A 16 3.86 -12.34 -4.77
C ILE A 16 5.39 -12.34 -4.82
N PRO A 17 6.03 -11.45 -5.61
CA PRO A 17 7.49 -11.30 -5.57
C PRO A 17 8.01 -11.06 -4.15
N GLY A 18 9.10 -11.73 -3.74
CA GLY A 18 9.62 -11.57 -2.37
C GLY A 18 10.30 -10.23 -2.10
N ASN A 19 10.58 -9.43 -3.13
CA ASN A 19 11.31 -8.17 -3.03
C ASN A 19 10.41 -6.92 -3.05
N VAL A 20 9.09 -7.07 -3.09
CA VAL A 20 8.14 -5.94 -3.04
C VAL A 20 7.49 -5.85 -1.65
N LEU A 21 7.13 -4.64 -1.25
CA LEU A 21 6.50 -4.33 0.04
C LEU A 21 4.97 -4.51 0.01
N TYR A 22 4.34 -4.41 -1.15
CA TYR A 22 2.89 -4.55 -1.27
C TYR A 22 2.41 -5.99 -1.02
N GLY A 23 1.17 -6.15 -0.55
CA GLY A 23 0.57 -7.46 -0.26
C GLY A 23 -0.38 -8.00 -1.34
N VAL A 24 -1.08 -9.09 -1.00
CA VAL A 24 -1.98 -9.83 -1.91
C VAL A 24 -3.06 -8.98 -2.58
N HIS A 25 -3.64 -8.02 -1.85
CA HIS A 25 -4.67 -7.15 -2.41
C HIS A 25 -4.15 -6.29 -3.56
N THR A 26 -2.93 -5.75 -3.43
CA THR A 26 -2.26 -5.01 -4.50
C THR A 26 -1.92 -5.92 -5.66
N ARG A 27 -1.40 -7.13 -5.40
CA ARG A 27 -1.09 -8.08 -6.46
C ARG A 27 -2.32 -8.44 -7.30
N ARG A 28 -3.47 -8.62 -6.65
CA ARG A 28 -4.74 -8.84 -7.35
C ARG A 28 -5.15 -7.63 -8.16
N ALA A 29 -5.04 -6.42 -7.61
CA ALA A 29 -5.38 -5.20 -8.33
C ALA A 29 -4.47 -4.99 -9.56
N GLU A 30 -3.18 -5.26 -9.44
CA GLU A 30 -2.21 -5.24 -10.55
C GLU A 30 -2.61 -6.23 -11.66
N GLN A 31 -3.04 -7.44 -11.31
CA GLN A 31 -3.49 -8.46 -12.28
C GLN A 31 -4.86 -8.15 -12.89
N ASN A 32 -5.75 -7.52 -12.13
CA ASN A 32 -7.12 -7.20 -12.57
C ASN A 32 -7.17 -5.92 -13.42
N PHE A 33 -6.24 -4.98 -13.18
CA PHE A 33 -6.23 -3.67 -13.81
C PHE A 33 -4.88 -3.43 -14.51
N ASP A 34 -4.87 -3.68 -15.82
CA ASP A 34 -3.81 -3.30 -16.75
C ASP A 34 -4.47 -2.67 -17.97
N ILE A 35 -4.84 -1.39 -17.83
CA ILE A 35 -5.75 -0.71 -18.75
C ILE A 35 -5.07 0.46 -19.43
N SER A 36 -4.48 1.36 -18.65
CA SER A 36 -3.92 2.62 -19.15
C SER A 36 -2.40 2.60 -19.23
N GLY A 37 -1.76 1.76 -18.41
CA GLY A 37 -0.31 1.79 -18.20
C GLY A 37 0.16 2.91 -17.28
N LEU A 38 -0.71 3.86 -16.92
CA LEU A 38 -0.46 4.86 -15.89
C LEU A 38 -0.73 4.25 -14.52
N ARG A 39 0.29 4.13 -13.69
CA ARG A 39 0.24 3.45 -12.39
C ARG A 39 0.28 4.46 -11.25
N LEU A 40 -0.14 4.05 -10.06
CA LEU A 40 -0.20 4.90 -8.87
C LEU A 40 1.15 5.57 -8.54
N ARG A 41 2.28 4.88 -8.77
CA ARG A 41 3.63 5.44 -8.64
C ARG A 41 3.91 6.68 -9.51
N ASP A 42 3.17 6.85 -10.62
CA ASP A 42 3.32 7.98 -11.52
C ASP A 42 2.61 9.25 -10.98
N PHE A 43 1.91 9.12 -9.84
CA PHE A 43 1.17 10.19 -9.13
C PHE A 43 1.64 10.30 -7.67
N PRO A 44 2.90 10.68 -7.43
CA PRO A 44 3.53 10.66 -6.10
C PRO A 44 2.78 11.49 -5.05
N GLU A 45 2.13 12.58 -5.43
CA GLU A 45 1.37 13.44 -4.52
C GLU A 45 0.18 12.68 -3.88
N LEU A 46 -0.44 11.77 -4.63
CA LEU A 46 -1.52 10.93 -4.10
C LEU A 46 -0.96 9.95 -3.05
N ILE A 47 0.20 9.35 -3.30
CA ILE A 47 0.87 8.45 -2.35
C ILE A 47 1.24 9.22 -1.07
N GLN A 48 1.85 10.40 -1.19
CA GLN A 48 2.18 11.26 -0.05
C GLN A 48 0.93 11.60 0.76
N SER A 49 -0.15 12.01 0.09
CA SER A 49 -1.40 12.37 0.78
C SER A 49 -2.00 11.17 1.52
N MET A 50 -1.98 9.98 0.93
CA MET A 50 -2.45 8.76 1.58
C MET A 50 -1.59 8.41 2.80
N ALA A 51 -0.26 8.53 2.70
CA ALA A 51 0.65 8.33 3.82
C ALA A 51 0.39 9.33 4.97
N MET A 52 0.13 10.60 4.66
CA MET A 52 -0.29 11.59 5.65
C MET A 52 -1.60 11.19 6.35
N VAL A 53 -2.59 10.72 5.59
CA VAL A 53 -3.86 10.22 6.14
C VAL A 53 -3.64 9.00 7.04
N LYS A 54 -2.78 8.05 6.65
CA LYS A 54 -2.46 6.86 7.46
C LYS A 54 -1.74 7.23 8.75
N LYS A 55 -0.76 8.14 8.70
CA LYS A 55 -0.06 8.64 9.88
C LYS A 55 -1.05 9.32 10.84
N ALA A 56 -1.90 10.20 10.34
CA ALA A 56 -2.93 10.85 11.15
C ALA A 56 -3.90 9.85 11.78
N ALA A 57 -4.35 8.83 11.04
CA ALA A 57 -5.22 7.78 11.56
C ALA A 57 -4.52 6.93 12.63
N GLY A 58 -3.24 6.59 12.44
CA GLY A 58 -2.44 5.86 13.43
C GLY A 58 -2.31 6.63 14.75
N LEU A 59 -1.95 7.91 14.67
CA LEU A 59 -1.81 8.80 15.83
C LEU A 59 -3.13 8.97 16.57
N ALA A 60 -4.24 9.25 15.86
CA ALA A 60 -5.56 9.38 16.48
C ALA A 60 -6.01 8.07 17.15
N ASN A 61 -5.76 6.91 16.53
CA ASN A 61 -6.06 5.62 17.13
C ASN A 61 -5.22 5.34 18.39
N MET A 62 -3.97 5.79 18.42
CA MET A 62 -3.13 5.68 19.63
C MET A 62 -3.65 6.55 20.76
N GLU A 63 -4.04 7.80 20.48
CA GLU A 63 -4.64 8.72 21.46
C GLU A 63 -5.91 8.15 22.09
N LEU A 64 -6.70 7.40 21.32
CA LEU A 64 -7.90 6.70 21.78
C LEU A 64 -7.62 5.34 22.44
N GLY A 65 -6.35 4.90 22.49
CA GLY A 65 -5.96 3.58 23.01
C GLY A 65 -6.37 2.39 22.14
N LEU A 66 -6.72 2.63 20.86
CA LEU A 66 -7.13 1.60 19.89
C LEU A 66 -5.92 0.96 19.17
N LEU A 67 -4.76 1.61 19.22
CA LEU A 67 -3.51 1.13 18.62
C LEU A 67 -2.36 1.31 19.62
N SER A 68 -1.48 0.30 19.73
CA SER A 68 -0.36 0.37 20.66
C SER A 68 0.67 1.42 20.21
N PRO A 69 1.41 2.05 21.15
CA PRO A 69 2.46 3.00 20.80
C PRO A 69 3.52 2.41 19.88
N GLU A 70 3.91 1.14 20.09
CA GLU A 70 4.94 0.48 19.28
C GLU A 70 4.52 0.35 17.82
N LYS A 71 3.28 -0.09 17.56
CA LYS A 71 2.74 -0.16 16.20
C LYS A 71 2.57 1.22 15.58
N THR A 72 2.11 2.19 16.37
CA THR A 72 1.89 3.55 15.90
C THR A 72 3.19 4.22 15.45
N HIS A 73 4.27 4.06 16.22
CA HIS A 73 5.58 4.59 15.83
C HIS A 73 6.10 3.91 14.57
N ALA A 74 6.05 2.58 14.48
CA ALA A 74 6.48 1.86 13.27
C ALA A 74 5.69 2.28 12.01
N ILE A 75 4.36 2.44 12.13
CA ILE A 75 3.52 2.94 11.03
C ILE A 75 3.86 4.38 10.69
N SER A 76 4.10 5.23 11.69
CA SER A 76 4.43 6.65 11.48
C SER A 76 5.77 6.81 10.76
N ASP A 77 6.77 6.02 11.12
CA ASP A 77 8.08 6.02 10.47
C ASP A 77 7.96 5.58 9.01
N ALA A 78 7.22 4.50 8.73
CA ALA A 78 6.95 4.06 7.36
C ALA A 78 6.18 5.12 6.54
N CYS A 79 5.23 5.83 7.18
CA CYS A 79 4.52 6.93 6.54
C CYS A 79 5.47 8.10 6.22
N ASP A 80 6.42 8.42 7.11
CA ASP A 80 7.41 9.47 6.86
C ASP A 80 8.35 9.13 5.71
N GLU A 81 8.72 7.85 5.54
CA GLU A 81 9.46 7.39 4.36
C GLU A 81 8.67 7.60 3.07
N LEU A 82 7.38 7.24 3.04
CA LEU A 82 6.50 7.46 1.88
C LEU A 82 6.25 8.95 1.59
N ILE A 83 6.09 9.77 2.63
CA ILE A 83 5.99 11.24 2.50
C ILE A 83 7.29 11.79 1.90
N GLY A 84 8.44 11.23 2.28
CA GLY A 84 9.75 11.49 1.68
C GLY A 84 9.97 10.85 0.29
N LEU A 85 8.94 10.27 -0.31
CA LEU A 85 8.94 9.61 -1.62
C LEU A 85 9.93 8.43 -1.74
N ARG A 86 10.14 7.67 -0.65
CA ARG A 86 11.02 6.50 -0.66
C ARG A 86 10.26 5.21 -0.95
N GLY A 87 10.86 4.32 -1.74
CA GLY A 87 10.35 2.98 -1.99
C GLY A 87 9.04 2.95 -2.76
N ILE A 88 8.87 3.84 -3.75
CA ILE A 88 7.61 3.98 -4.50
C ILE A 88 7.58 3.10 -5.76
N GLU A 89 8.74 2.92 -6.38
CA GLU A 89 8.92 2.52 -7.77
C GLU A 89 8.25 1.17 -8.09
N GLU A 90 8.62 0.10 -7.41
CA GLU A 90 8.03 -1.22 -7.55
C GLU A 90 6.81 -1.46 -6.64
N ASN A 91 6.58 -0.58 -5.66
CA ASN A 91 5.63 -0.85 -4.59
C ASN A 91 4.22 -0.29 -4.83
N PHE A 92 4.02 0.58 -5.81
CA PHE A 92 2.70 1.12 -6.18
C PHE A 92 2.30 0.82 -7.64
N PRO A 93 2.10 -0.45 -8.01
CA PRO A 93 1.85 -0.88 -9.39
C PRO A 93 0.39 -0.75 -9.84
N VAL A 94 -0.55 -0.36 -8.97
CA VAL A 94 -1.98 -0.33 -9.30
C VAL A 94 -2.25 0.67 -10.43
N ASP A 95 -2.96 0.25 -11.48
CA ASP A 95 -3.36 1.15 -12.57
C ASP A 95 -4.35 2.21 -12.06
N MET A 96 -4.23 3.43 -12.56
CA MET A 96 -5.13 4.52 -12.18
C MET A 96 -6.57 4.29 -12.66
N MET A 97 -6.76 3.47 -13.70
CA MET A 97 -8.07 3.01 -14.17
C MET A 97 -8.54 1.76 -13.42
N GLN A 98 -8.48 1.81 -12.08
CA GLN A 98 -8.97 0.72 -11.22
C GLN A 98 -10.48 0.82 -10.96
N GLY A 99 -11.13 -0.34 -10.79
CA GLY A 99 -12.46 -0.42 -10.18
C GLY A 99 -12.42 -0.26 -8.65
N GLY A 100 -13.59 -0.24 -8.01
CA GLY A 100 -13.69 -0.32 -6.55
C GLY A 100 -13.44 0.99 -5.77
N ALA A 101 -13.60 2.14 -6.44
CA ALA A 101 -13.61 3.48 -5.82
C ALA A 101 -12.39 3.80 -4.95
N GLY A 102 -11.20 3.33 -5.33
CA GLY A 102 -9.95 3.58 -4.61
C GLY A 102 -9.62 2.55 -3.52
N THR A 103 -10.41 1.47 -3.38
CA THR A 103 -10.10 0.38 -2.43
C THR A 103 -8.71 -0.19 -2.67
N SER A 104 -8.32 -0.39 -3.93
CA SER A 104 -7.00 -0.95 -4.26
C SER A 104 -5.87 0.03 -3.91
N THR A 105 -6.05 1.33 -4.17
CA THR A 105 -5.10 2.37 -3.72
C THR A 105 -4.95 2.36 -2.19
N ASN A 106 -6.06 2.33 -1.46
CA ASN A 106 -6.03 2.30 0.00
C ASN A 106 -5.36 1.03 0.55
N MET A 107 -5.65 -0.13 -0.05
CA MET A 107 -5.04 -1.40 0.35
C MET A 107 -3.60 -1.55 -0.11
N ASN A 108 -3.14 -0.77 -1.09
CA ASN A 108 -1.72 -0.73 -1.47
C ASN A 108 -0.89 0.09 -0.49
N VAL A 109 -1.47 1.14 0.11
CA VAL A 109 -0.78 1.96 1.12
C VAL A 109 -0.81 1.28 2.49
N ASN A 110 -1.87 0.53 2.80
CA ASN A 110 -1.95 -0.31 4.02
C ASN A 110 -0.89 -1.42 4.02
#